data_AF-X1SEI7-F1
#
_entry.id   AF-X1SEI7-F1
#
_cell.length_a   1.000
_cell.length_b   1.000
_cell.length_c   1.000
_cell.angle_alpha   90.00
_cell.angle_beta   90.00
_cell.angle_gamma   90.00
#
_symmetry.space_group_name_H-M   'P 1'
#
loop_
_entity.id
_entity.type
_entity.pdbx_description
1 polymer ?
#
loop_
_entity_poly.entity_id
_entity_poly.type
_entity_poly.pdbx_seq_one_letter_code
_entity_poly.pdbx_strand_id
1 'polypeptide(L)' 'SAFDLGYMPFMHHNEVAGVTHHWCFPIHFGRHLNDPEWIFDPKKFRNPQLRITWDLAAVTPIGPGGYKDAVEKEN' A
#
# COMPACT_ATOMS: atom_id res chain seq x y z
N SER A 1 -9.98 -6.75 -4.02
CA SER A 1 -8.87 -6.46 -4.95
C SER A 1 -9.34 -5.47 -6.02
N ALA A 2 -8.46 -4.88 -6.84
CA ALA A 2 -8.91 -4.03 -7.97
C ALA A 2 -9.83 -4.79 -8.94
N PHE A 3 -9.63 -6.12 -9.03
CA PHE A 3 -10.49 -7.05 -9.76
C PHE A 3 -11.91 -7.12 -9.17
N ASP A 4 -12.04 -7.22 -7.85
CA ASP A 4 -13.36 -7.30 -7.19
C ASP A 4 -14.10 -5.95 -7.14
N LEU A 5 -13.35 -4.84 -7.14
CA LEU A 5 -13.91 -3.49 -7.07
C LEU A 5 -14.31 -2.95 -8.44
N GLY A 6 -13.76 -3.50 -9.54
CA GLY A 6 -13.94 -2.97 -10.90
C GLY A 6 -13.24 -1.62 -11.15
N TYR A 7 -12.52 -1.10 -10.15
CA TYR A 7 -11.70 0.10 -10.25
C TYR A 7 -10.42 -0.06 -9.44
N MET A 8 -9.36 0.66 -9.84
CA MET A 8 -8.16 0.76 -9.02
C MET A 8 -8.39 1.73 -7.85
N PRO A 9 -8.09 1.33 -6.61
CA PRO A 9 -8.09 2.24 -5.47
C PRO A 9 -7.24 3.48 -5.75
N PHE A 10 -7.68 4.64 -5.27
CA PHE A 10 -6.89 5.87 -5.41
C PHE A 10 -5.60 5.76 -4.59
N MET A 11 -4.51 5.40 -5.27
CA MET A 11 -3.17 5.45 -4.70
C MET A 11 -2.57 6.81 -5.00
N HIS A 12 -2.08 7.50 -3.98
CA HIS A 12 -1.35 8.75 -4.16
C HIS A 12 0.13 8.48 -3.95
N HIS A 13 0.93 8.80 -4.96
CA HIS A 13 2.37 8.74 -4.93
C HIS A 13 2.94 10.12 -5.29
N ASN A 14 3.82 10.66 -4.45
CA ASN A 14 4.51 11.94 -4.66
C ASN A 14 6.03 11.76 -4.51
N GLU A 15 6.75 11.95 -5.61
CA GLU A 15 8.23 11.90 -5.71
C GLU A 15 8.80 13.23 -6.21
N VAL A 16 8.45 14.33 -5.55
CA VAL A 16 9.10 15.61 -5.83
C VAL A 16 10.48 15.66 -5.17
N ALA A 17 11.50 16.01 -5.96
CA ALA A 17 12.86 16.13 -5.47
C ALA A 17 12.96 17.22 -4.39
N GLY A 18 13.67 16.93 -3.29
CA GLY A 18 13.90 17.88 -2.21
C GLY A 18 12.74 18.04 -1.22
N VAL A 19 11.66 17.25 -1.35
CA VAL A 19 10.58 17.19 -0.35
C VAL A 19 10.42 15.77 0.21
N THR A 20 9.68 15.65 1.32
CA THR A 20 9.32 14.34 1.87
C THR A 20 8.40 13.59 0.90
N HIS A 21 8.75 12.36 0.57
CA HIS A 21 7.92 11.51 -0.28
C HIS A 21 6.68 11.02 0.48
N HIS A 22 5.53 11.02 -0.20
CA HIS A 22 4.27 10.56 0.38
C HIS A 22 3.69 9.41 -0.45
N TRP A 23 3.33 8.34 0.24
CA TRP A 23 2.68 7.16 -0.33
C TRP A 23 1.40 6.88 0.44
N CYS A 24 0.28 6.76 -0.28
CA CYS A 24 -1.02 6.41 0.28
C CYS A 24 -1.58 5.16 -0.41
N PHE A 25 -1.79 4.09 0.36
CA PHE A 25 -2.31 2.81 -0.13
C PHE A 25 -3.65 2.49 0.56
N PRO A 26 -4.79 2.58 -0.14
CA PRO A 26 -6.07 2.21 0.44
C PRO A 26 -6.16 0.69 0.65
N ILE A 27 -6.43 0.28 1.88
CA ILE A 27 -6.74 -1.12 2.22
C ILE A 27 -8.25 -1.22 2.43
N HIS A 28 -8.94 -1.91 1.52
CA HIS A 28 -10.37 -2.15 1.62
C HIS A 28 -10.65 -3.43 2.38
N PHE A 29 -11.62 -3.36 3.28
CA PHE A 29 -12.09 -4.49 4.07
C PHE A 29 -13.47 -4.96 3.56
N GLY A 30 -13.47 -5.62 2.41
CA GLY A 30 -14.67 -6.04 1.68
C GLY A 30 -14.96 -5.17 0.46
N ARG A 31 -16.10 -5.42 -0.21
CA ARG A 31 -16.50 -4.68 -1.43
C ARG A 31 -17.22 -3.38 -1.13
N HIS A 32 -18.03 -3.36 -0.06
CA HIS A 32 -18.78 -2.20 0.42
C HIS A 32 -19.11 -2.33 1.92
N LEU A 33 -19.52 -1.22 2.56
CA LEU A 33 -19.75 -1.16 4.01
C LEU A 33 -20.87 -2.09 4.54
N ASN A 34 -21.76 -2.53 3.65
CA ASN A 34 -22.87 -3.44 3.99
C ASN A 34 -22.68 -4.85 3.40
N ASP A 35 -21.47 -5.24 3.01
CA ASP A 35 -21.23 -6.55 2.41
C ASP A 35 -21.38 -7.65 3.46
N PRO A 36 -22.39 -8.54 3.35
CA PRO A 36 -22.62 -9.54 4.39
C PRO A 36 -21.57 -10.66 4.40
N GLU A 37 -20.82 -10.83 3.31
CA GLU A 37 -19.99 -12.01 3.08
C GLU A 37 -18.50 -11.69 3.21
N TRP A 38 -18.05 -10.58 2.62
CA TRP A 38 -16.62 -10.26 2.51
C TRP A 38 -16.17 -9.06 3.34
N ILE A 39 -17.07 -8.44 4.12
CA ILE A 39 -16.68 -7.34 5.01
C ILE A 39 -15.83 -7.83 6.17
N PHE A 40 -14.90 -6.99 6.60
CA PHE A 40 -14.30 -7.16 7.91
C PHE A 40 -15.31 -6.85 9.01
N ASP A 41 -15.81 -7.91 9.65
CA ASP A 41 -16.65 -7.78 10.84
C ASP A 41 -15.78 -7.84 12.10
N PRO A 42 -15.50 -6.71 12.78
CA PRO A 42 -14.65 -6.69 13.96
C PRO A 42 -15.23 -7.50 15.12
N LYS A 43 -16.53 -7.80 15.14
CA LYS A 43 -17.17 -8.60 16.20
C LYS A 43 -16.83 -10.09 16.10
N LYS A 44 -16.39 -10.57 14.92
CA LYS A 44 -15.96 -11.96 14.73
C LYS A 44 -14.57 -12.24 15.32
N PHE A 45 -13.86 -11.21 15.77
CA PHE A 45 -12.49 -11.32 16.30
C PHE A 45 -12.42 -10.90 17.76
N ARG A 46 -11.74 -11.70 18.59
CA ARG A 46 -11.53 -11.37 20.01
C ARG A 46 -10.59 -10.18 20.21
N ASN A 47 -9.65 -9.98 19.29
CA ASN A 47 -8.65 -8.90 19.32
C ASN A 47 -8.20 -8.60 17.87
N PRO A 48 -8.98 -7.83 17.10
CA PRO A 48 -8.64 -7.52 15.71
C PRO A 48 -7.37 -6.65 15.64
N GLN A 49 -6.34 -7.13 14.94
CA GLN A 49 -5.09 -6.39 14.71
C GLN A 49 -4.67 -6.51 13.25
N LEU A 50 -4.23 -5.39 12.67
CA LEU A 50 -3.60 -5.35 11.35
C LEU A 50 -2.10 -5.13 11.53
N ARG A 51 -1.29 -6.12 11.14
CA ARG A 51 0.16 -5.99 11.10
C ARG A 51 0.59 -5.65 9.68
N ILE A 52 1.23 -4.51 9.51
CA ILE A 52 1.83 -4.08 8.24
C ILE A 52 3.33 -4.31 8.33
N THR A 53 3.90 -5.03 7.37
CA THR A 53 5.35 -5.21 7.22
C THR A 53 5.75 -4.71 5.85
N TRP A 54 6.79 -3.90 5.78
CA TRP A 54 7.39 -3.44 4.53
C TRP A 54 8.90 -3.67 4.60
N ASP A 55 9.48 -3.96 3.44
CA ASP A 55 10.92 -4.13 3.30
C ASP A 55 11.54 -2.80 2.81
N LEU A 56 12.30 -2.15 3.69
CA LEU A 56 13.02 -0.92 3.35
C LEU A 56 14.30 -1.17 2.56
N ALA A 57 14.83 -2.41 2.54
CA ALA A 57 16.04 -2.74 1.78
C ALA A 57 15.83 -2.61 0.26
N ALA A 58 14.56 -2.60 -0.19
CA ALA A 58 14.19 -2.29 -1.57
C ALA A 58 14.43 -0.80 -1.95
N VAL A 59 14.62 0.10 -0.97
CA VAL A 59 14.83 1.53 -1.21
C VAL A 59 16.29 1.86 -0.89
N THR A 60 17.16 1.81 -1.90
CA THR A 60 18.59 2.11 -1.71
C THR A 60 18.86 3.59 -1.99
N PRO A 61 19.27 4.41 -1.00
CA PRO A 61 19.68 5.78 -1.27
C PRO A 61 21.02 5.79 -2.03
N ILE A 62 21.10 6.54 -3.13
CA ILE A 62 22.33 6.69 -3.95
C ILE A 62 23.04 8.02 -3.76
N GLY A 63 22.55 8.87 -2.85
CA GLY A 63 23.12 10.18 -2.55
C GLY A 63 22.05 11.16 -2.06
N PRO A 64 22.41 12.42 -1.77
CA PRO A 64 21.45 13.45 -1.40
C PRO A 64 20.38 13.63 -2.49
N GLY A 65 19.13 13.25 -2.18
CA GLY A 65 17.98 13.42 -3.08
C GLY A 65 17.78 12.35 -4.16
N GLY A 66 18.52 11.24 -4.14
CA GLY A 66 18.39 10.16 -5.13
C GLY A 66 18.17 8.77 -4.51
N TYR A 67 17.27 7.99 -5.11
CA TYR A 67 16.99 6.59 -4.74
C TYR A 67 17.17 5.69 -5.98
N LYS A 68 17.67 4.47 -5.78
CA LYS A 68 17.77 3.41 -6.80
C LYS A 68 16.68 2.37 -6.55
N ASP A 69 16.01 1.94 -7.62
CA ASP A 69 15.07 0.82 -7.61
C ASP A 69 15.77 -0.48 -7.19
N ALA A 70 15.05 -1.32 -6.42
CA ALA A 70 15.55 -2.60 -5.92
C ALA A 70 15.93 -3.61 -7.02
N VAL A 71 15.34 -3.47 -8.22
CA VAL A 71 15.50 -4.42 -9.31
C VAL A 71 16.43 -3.84 -10.35
N GLU A 72 17.59 -4.45 -10.54
CA GLU A 72 18.41 -4.17 -11.72
C GLU A 72 17.66 -4.71 -12.94
N LYS A 73 17.32 -3.82 -13.89
CA LYS A 73 16.85 -4.27 -15.20
C LYS A 73 18.06 -4.82 -15.94
N GLU A 74 18.14 -6.14 -16.08
CA GLU A 74 19.06 -6.77 -17.04
C GLU A 74 18.72 -6.26 -18.45
N ASN A 75 19.75 -5.85 -19.19
CA ASN A 75 19.67 -5.35 -20.56
C ASN A 75 19.46 -6.48 -21.57
#